data_AF-A0A803N279-F1
#
_entry.id   AF-A0A803N279-F1
#
_cell.length_a   1.000
_cell.length_b   1.000
_cell.length_c   1.000
_cell.angle_alpha   90.00
_cell.angle_beta   90.00
_cell.angle_gamma   90.00
#
_symmetry.space_group_name_H-M   'P 1'
#
loop_
_entity.id
_entity.type
_entity.pdbx_description
1 polymer ?
#
loop_
_entity_poly.entity_id
_entity_poly.type
_entity_poly.pdbx_seq_one_letter_code
_entity_poly.pdbx_strand_id
1 'polypeptide(L)'
;MSAILGDLLGKGIFIVDGEHWKFQRQIASLELGSVSVRAYAHEVLNNVIEDRFFPALLGSSVVDLQDVLKKFSFVNICKFSFGVDPAGLDGLAEAFDVASMISSERALCPTSLIWRAKRVLNIGSERKLKAAISKVNFLAESIIRERRKKEFNNKSDLLSRFMGSVSDDSI
;
A
#
# COMPACT_ATOMS: atom_id res chain seq x y z
N MET A 1 -1.85 -11.59 -15.29
CA MET A 1 -1.62 -10.86 -14.01
C MET A 1 -2.62 -9.71 -13.82
N SER A 2 -2.84 -8.87 -14.84
CA SER A 2 -3.82 -7.75 -14.82
C SER A 2 -5.23 -8.12 -14.31
N ALA A 3 -5.84 -9.21 -14.79
CA ALA A 3 -7.19 -9.61 -14.36
C ALA A 3 -7.32 -10.04 -12.88
N ILE A 4 -6.20 -10.41 -12.24
CA ILE A 4 -6.16 -10.96 -10.89
C ILE A 4 -5.93 -9.84 -9.87
N LEU A 5 -4.96 -8.96 -10.17
CA LEU A 5 -4.42 -7.98 -9.23
C LEU A 5 -4.75 -6.52 -9.63
N GLY A 6 -5.20 -6.30 -10.86
CA GLY A 6 -5.53 -4.95 -11.37
C GLY A 6 -6.71 -4.28 -10.66
N ASP A 7 -7.63 -5.06 -10.07
CA ASP A 7 -8.70 -4.47 -9.25
C ASP A 7 -8.15 -3.80 -7.98
N LEU A 8 -7.05 -4.33 -7.41
CA LEU A 8 -6.45 -3.86 -6.16
C LEU A 8 -5.34 -2.82 -6.42
N LEU A 9 -4.43 -3.10 -7.37
CA LEU A 9 -3.24 -2.28 -7.63
C LEU A 9 -3.42 -1.29 -8.80
N GLY A 10 -4.58 -1.30 -9.45
CA GLY A 10 -4.87 -0.44 -10.59
C GLY A 10 -3.98 -0.72 -11.80
N LYS A 11 -3.80 0.28 -12.67
CA LYS A 11 -2.95 0.19 -13.87
C LYS A 11 -1.55 0.77 -13.62
N GLY A 12 -1.02 0.56 -12.42
CA GLY A 12 0.29 1.07 -12.02
C GLY A 12 1.44 0.13 -12.39
N ILE A 13 2.62 0.38 -11.80
CA ILE A 13 3.88 -0.31 -12.07
C ILE A 13 3.82 -1.83 -11.96
N PHE A 14 2.88 -2.37 -11.20
CA PHE A 14 2.70 -3.82 -11.03
C PHE A 14 1.87 -4.48 -12.14
N ILE A 15 1.18 -3.70 -12.98
CA ILE A 15 0.20 -4.19 -13.96
C ILE A 15 0.53 -3.77 -15.40
N VAL A 16 1.27 -2.67 -15.61
CA VAL A 16 1.68 -2.24 -16.95
C VAL A 16 2.79 -3.14 -17.52
N ASP A 17 2.83 -3.28 -18.85
CA ASP A 17 3.80 -4.13 -19.57
C ASP A 17 4.75 -3.29 -20.44
N GLY A 18 5.90 -3.87 -20.80
CA GLY A 18 6.84 -3.34 -21.80
C GLY A 18 7.49 -2.01 -21.40
N GLU A 19 7.52 -1.05 -22.33
CA GLU A 19 8.17 0.24 -22.13
C GLU A 19 7.54 1.07 -21.01
N HIS A 20 6.23 0.95 -20.78
CA HIS A 20 5.54 1.67 -19.69
C HIS A 20 6.00 1.17 -18.32
N TRP A 21 6.20 -0.14 -18.16
CA TRP A 21 6.77 -0.72 -16.95
C TRP A 21 8.19 -0.23 -16.72
N LYS A 22 9.02 -0.29 -17.77
CA LYS A 22 10.43 0.13 -17.70
C LYS A 22 10.54 1.59 -17.28
N PHE A 23 9.72 2.46 -17.87
CA PHE A 23 9.64 3.88 -17.52
C PHE A 23 9.23 4.11 -16.05
N GLN A 24 8.12 3.53 -15.61
CA GLN A 24 7.65 3.68 -14.23
C GLN A 24 8.65 3.11 -13.21
N ARG A 25 9.28 1.98 -13.51
CA ARG A 25 10.31 1.37 -12.67
C ARG A 25 11.57 2.21 -12.58
N GLN A 26 11.97 2.84 -13.68
CA GLN A 26 13.13 3.74 -13.69
C GLN A 26 12.89 4.94 -12.78
N ILE A 27 11.74 5.60 -12.90
CA ILE A 27 11.35 6.73 -12.03
C ILE A 27 11.31 6.29 -10.56
N ALA A 28 10.60 5.20 -10.26
CA ALA A 28 10.49 4.68 -8.90
C ALA A 28 11.86 4.35 -8.29
N SER A 29 12.76 3.73 -9.06
CA SER A 29 14.11 3.38 -8.60
C SER A 29 14.96 4.62 -8.28
N LEU A 30 14.84 5.67 -9.09
CA LEU A 30 15.57 6.93 -8.87
C LEU A 30 15.08 7.64 -7.61
N GLU A 31 13.76 7.74 -7.46
CA GLU A 31 13.17 8.40 -6.30
C GLU A 31 13.45 7.64 -5.00
N LEU A 32 13.30 6.32 -5.01
CA LEU A 32 13.57 5.46 -3.85
C LEU A 32 15.07 5.32 -3.52
N GLY A 33 15.94 5.43 -4.54
CA GLY A 33 17.38 5.25 -4.39
C GLY A 33 18.12 6.47 -3.84
N SER A 34 17.46 7.63 -3.78
CA SER A 34 18.09 8.87 -3.32
C SER A 34 18.57 8.80 -1.87
N VAL A 35 19.66 9.50 -1.55
CA VAL A 35 20.26 9.49 -0.20
C VAL A 35 19.27 10.01 0.85
N SER A 36 18.53 11.07 0.52
CA SER A 36 17.52 11.66 1.41
C SER A 36 16.37 10.70 1.70
N VAL A 37 15.89 9.95 0.71
CA VAL A 37 14.83 8.95 0.92
C VAL A 37 15.30 7.78 1.73
N ARG A 38 16.52 7.29 1.51
CA ARG A 38 17.08 6.20 2.34
C ARG A 38 17.29 6.64 3.78
N ALA A 39 17.75 7.86 4.01
CA ALA A 39 17.88 8.43 5.35
C ALA A 39 16.52 8.54 6.05
N TYR A 40 15.50 9.06 5.35
CA TYR A 40 14.14 9.13 5.87
C TYR A 40 13.53 7.75 6.15
N ALA A 41 13.73 6.78 5.26
CA ALA A 41 13.29 5.41 5.46
C ALA A 41 13.91 4.80 6.72
N HIS A 42 15.20 5.05 6.96
CA HIS A 42 15.91 4.58 8.13
C HIS A 42 15.42 5.24 9.42
N GLU A 43 15.12 6.54 9.38
CA GLU A 43 14.52 7.27 10.50
C GLU A 43 13.13 6.71 10.85
N VAL A 44 12.26 6.54 9.85
CA VAL A 44 10.93 5.93 10.04
C VAL A 44 11.06 4.53 10.63
N LEU A 45 11.99 3.72 10.11
CA LEU A 45 12.22 2.35 10.56
C LEU A 45 12.63 2.31 12.04
N ASN A 46 13.62 3.10 12.45
CA ASN A 46 14.07 3.15 13.82
C ASN A 46 12.97 3.59 14.79
N ASN A 47 12.21 4.63 14.42
CA ASN A 47 11.08 5.09 15.24
C ASN A 47 10.04 3.99 15.43
N VAL A 48 9.69 3.25 14.37
CA VAL A 48 8.69 2.15 14.48
C VAL A 48 9.25 0.96 15.27
N ILE A 49 10.56 0.70 15.21
CA ILE A 49 11.21 -0.35 16.00
C ILE A 49 11.06 -0.04 17.49
N GLU A 50 11.41 1.18 17.89
CA GLU A 50 11.35 1.63 19.28
C GLU A 50 9.90 1.70 19.80
N ASP A 51 9.00 2.31 19.02
CA ASP A 51 7.62 2.56 19.46
C ASP A 51 6.72 1.32 19.49
N ARG A 52 6.98 0.34 18.62
CA ARG A 52 6.01 -0.75 18.35
C ARG A 52 6.60 -2.14 18.29
N PHE A 53 7.77 -2.29 17.67
CA PHE A 53 8.34 -3.63 17.48
C PHE A 53 8.84 -4.21 18.81
N PHE A 54 9.70 -3.49 19.55
CA PHE A 54 10.18 -3.97 20.84
C PHE A 54 9.06 -4.17 21.87
N PRO A 55 8.12 -3.23 22.06
CA PRO A 55 6.98 -3.45 22.96
C PRO A 55 6.15 -4.69 22.61
N ALA A 56 5.93 -4.97 21.31
CA ALA A 56 5.19 -6.15 20.88
C ALA A 56 5.94 -7.47 21.18
N LEU A 57 7.27 -7.47 21.11
CA LEU A 57 8.09 -8.65 21.44
C LEU A 57 8.20 -8.90 22.94
N LEU A 58 8.26 -7.84 23.75
CA LEU A 58 8.45 -7.95 25.20
C LEU A 58 7.14 -8.19 25.97
N GLY A 59 5.98 -7.95 25.35
CA GLY A 59 4.68 -8.02 25.99
C GLY A 59 4.06 -9.41 26.15
N SER A 60 4.64 -10.47 25.57
CA SER A 60 4.07 -11.83 25.61
C SER A 60 5.15 -12.91 25.67
N SER A 61 4.89 -14.01 26.37
CA SER A 61 5.78 -15.20 26.39
C SER A 61 5.72 -16.01 25.11
N VAL A 62 4.65 -15.88 24.32
CA VAL A 62 4.48 -16.49 23.00
C VAL A 62 4.07 -15.40 22.02
N VAL A 63 4.92 -15.18 21.02
CA VAL A 63 4.73 -14.14 20.01
C VAL A 63 4.61 -14.78 18.64
N ASP A 64 3.53 -14.48 17.93
CA ASP A 64 3.43 -14.78 16.50
C ASP A 64 4.28 -13.76 15.72
N LEU A 65 5.48 -14.17 15.35
CA LEU A 65 6.41 -13.32 14.63
C LEU A 65 5.88 -12.91 13.25
N GLN A 66 5.03 -13.72 12.61
CA GLN A 66 4.44 -13.38 11.33
C GLN A 66 3.47 -12.21 11.46
N ASP A 67 2.57 -12.25 12.46
CA ASP A 67 1.63 -11.15 12.72
C ASP A 67 2.37 -9.85 13.11
N VAL A 68 3.39 -9.96 13.97
CA VAL A 68 4.20 -8.80 14.39
C VAL A 68 4.95 -8.18 13.20
N LEU A 69 5.67 -8.98 12.40
CA LEU A 69 6.41 -8.47 11.24
C LEU A 69 5.47 -7.90 10.18
N LYS A 70 4.29 -8.48 10.00
CA LYS A 70 3.27 -7.98 9.07
C LYS A 70 2.76 -6.60 9.50
N LYS A 71 2.34 -6.45 10.76
CA LYS A 71 1.90 -5.16 11.32
C LYS A 71 3.03 -4.13 11.29
N PHE A 72 4.25 -4.53 11.66
CA PHE A 72 5.44 -3.70 11.61
C PHE A 72 5.73 -3.18 10.19
N SER A 73 5.72 -4.07 9.19
CA SER A 73 5.96 -3.71 7.79
C SER A 73 4.87 -2.77 7.26
N PHE A 74 3.62 -3.03 7.62
CA PHE A 74 2.49 -2.17 7.21
C PHE A 74 2.63 -0.75 7.77
N VAL A 75 2.99 -0.61 9.05
CA VAL A 75 3.24 0.70 9.67
C VAL A 75 4.37 1.44 8.98
N ASN A 76 5.48 0.76 8.72
CA ASN A 76 6.62 1.35 8.03
C ASN A 76 6.24 1.82 6.63
N ILE A 77 5.55 1.00 5.84
CA ILE A 77 5.10 1.37 4.49
C ILE A 77 4.16 2.56 4.55
N CYS A 78 3.17 2.59 5.46
CA CYS A 78 2.25 3.72 5.56
C CYS A 78 2.95 5.03 5.96
N LYS A 79 3.86 4.99 6.95
CA LYS A 79 4.63 6.16 7.37
C LYS A 79 5.61 6.60 6.27
N PHE A 80 6.32 5.68 5.65
CA PHE A 80 7.28 6.02 4.60
C PHE A 80 6.63 6.53 3.31
N SER A 81 5.55 5.87 2.86
CA SER A 81 4.88 6.19 1.60
C SER A 81 3.95 7.38 1.72
N PHE A 82 3.21 7.50 2.83
CA PHE A 82 2.15 8.50 3.00
C PHE A 82 2.39 9.48 4.15
N GLY A 83 3.45 9.28 4.96
CA GLY A 83 3.70 10.01 6.21
C GLY A 83 2.50 10.04 7.15
N VAL A 84 1.69 8.99 7.15
CA VAL A 84 0.53 8.82 8.03
C VAL A 84 0.74 7.60 8.89
N ASP A 85 0.38 7.71 10.16
CA ASP A 85 0.31 6.56 11.04
C ASP A 85 -0.97 5.76 10.75
N PRO A 86 -0.88 4.48 10.36
CA PRO A 86 -2.07 3.69 10.05
C PRO A 86 -2.93 3.39 11.29
N ALA A 87 -2.45 3.63 12.51
CA ALA A 87 -3.29 3.58 13.70
C ALA A 87 -4.44 4.62 13.65
N GLY A 88 -4.29 5.69 12.88
CA GLY A 88 -5.39 6.63 12.61
C GLY A 88 -6.30 6.23 11.44
N LEU A 89 -6.01 5.11 10.77
CA LEU A 89 -6.72 4.63 9.58
C LEU A 89 -7.38 3.28 9.87
N ASP A 90 -8.47 3.33 10.63
CA ASP A 90 -9.17 2.15 11.13
C ASP A 90 -9.52 1.15 10.01
N GLY A 91 -8.84 0.01 10.07
CA GLY A 91 -9.04 -1.13 9.19
C GLY A 91 -8.55 -0.93 7.75
N LEU A 92 -7.57 -0.05 7.49
CA LEU A 92 -6.84 -0.06 6.22
C LEU A 92 -6.06 -1.37 6.06
N ALA A 93 -5.33 -1.79 7.09
CA ALA A 93 -4.54 -3.02 7.09
C ALA A 93 -5.43 -4.25 6.82
N GLU A 94 -6.55 -4.35 7.54
CA GLU A 94 -7.52 -5.43 7.37
C GLU A 94 -8.14 -5.44 5.96
N ALA A 95 -8.54 -4.29 5.44
CA ALA A 95 -9.09 -4.20 4.09
C ALA A 95 -8.05 -4.59 3.03
N PHE A 96 -6.81 -4.14 3.18
CA PHE A 96 -5.71 -4.49 2.28
C PHE A 96 -5.38 -5.99 2.35
N ASP A 97 -5.42 -6.58 3.54
CA ASP A 97 -5.21 -8.01 3.76
C ASP A 97 -6.29 -8.86 3.11
N VAL A 98 -7.57 -8.50 3.32
CA VAL A 98 -8.70 -9.19 2.70
C VAL A 98 -8.60 -9.11 1.18
N ALA A 99 -8.27 -7.94 0.64
CA ALA A 99 -8.13 -7.77 -0.80
C ALA A 99 -6.97 -8.59 -1.36
N SER A 100 -5.81 -8.57 -0.69
CA SER A 100 -4.61 -9.32 -1.10
C SER A 100 -4.81 -10.83 -1.02
N MET A 101 -5.49 -11.31 0.02
CA MET A 101 -5.82 -12.73 0.19
C MET A 101 -6.73 -13.22 -0.94
N ILE A 102 -7.83 -12.51 -1.20
CA ILE A 102 -8.77 -12.90 -2.27
C ILE A 102 -8.13 -12.78 -3.66
N SER A 103 -7.29 -11.76 -3.89
CA SER A 103 -6.48 -11.66 -5.11
C SER A 103 -5.52 -12.84 -5.26
N SER A 104 -4.93 -13.34 -4.17
CA SER A 104 -4.06 -14.53 -4.18
C SER A 104 -4.87 -15.81 -4.44
N GLU A 105 -6.05 -15.96 -3.84
CA GLU A 105 -6.96 -17.09 -4.10
C GLU A 105 -7.34 -17.19 -5.58
N ARG A 106 -7.57 -16.06 -6.25
CA ARG A 106 -7.81 -16.02 -7.70
C ARG A 106 -6.63 -16.55 -8.51
N ALA A 107 -5.40 -16.33 -8.06
CA ALA A 107 -4.19 -16.82 -8.72
C ALA A 107 -4.02 -18.34 -8.57
N LEU A 108 -4.47 -18.90 -7.45
CA LEU A 108 -4.44 -20.33 -7.17
C LEU A 108 -5.65 -21.08 -7.76
N CYS A 109 -6.69 -20.36 -8.19
CA CYS A 109 -7.89 -20.95 -8.77
C CYS A 109 -7.57 -21.58 -10.14
N PRO A 110 -7.80 -22.90 -10.32
CA PRO A 110 -7.45 -23.60 -11.56
C PRO A 110 -8.32 -23.18 -12.76
N THR A 111 -9.48 -22.55 -12.52
CA THR A 111 -10.39 -22.12 -13.59
C THR A 111 -10.85 -20.68 -13.37
N SER A 112 -10.46 -19.80 -14.30
CA SER A 112 -10.80 -18.38 -14.23
C SER A 112 -12.31 -18.10 -14.36
N LEU A 113 -13.08 -19.05 -14.89
CA LEU A 113 -14.53 -18.95 -15.05
C LEU A 113 -15.27 -18.87 -13.70
N ILE A 114 -14.78 -19.54 -12.66
CA ILE A 114 -15.46 -19.62 -11.36
C ILE A 114 -15.47 -18.25 -10.67
N TRP A 115 -14.32 -17.61 -10.58
CA TRP A 115 -14.25 -16.28 -9.95
C TRP A 115 -14.89 -15.21 -10.85
N ARG A 116 -14.83 -15.35 -12.18
CA ARG A 116 -15.53 -14.44 -13.10
C ARG A 116 -17.04 -14.53 -12.95
N ALA A 117 -17.60 -15.74 -12.79
CA ALA A 117 -19.02 -15.93 -12.51
C ALA A 117 -19.41 -15.33 -11.14
N LYS A 118 -18.61 -15.57 -10.09
CA LYS A 118 -18.81 -14.93 -8.77
C LYS A 118 -18.77 -13.40 -8.85
N ARG A 119 -17.92 -12.85 -9.73
CA ARG A 119 -17.79 -11.40 -9.96
C ARG A 119 -19.04 -10.82 -10.61
N VAL A 120 -19.54 -11.47 -11.66
CA VAL A 120 -20.79 -11.04 -12.35
C VAL A 120 -21.99 -11.11 -11.41
N LEU A 121 -22.06 -12.14 -10.58
CA LEU A 121 -23.13 -12.31 -9.60
C LEU A 121 -22.93 -11.46 -8.32
N ASN A 122 -21.77 -10.85 -8.13
CA ASN A 122 -21.38 -10.07 -6.94
C ASN A 122 -21.65 -10.82 -5.60
N ILE A 123 -21.21 -12.07 -5.52
CA ILE A 123 -21.41 -12.94 -4.35
C ILE A 123 -20.11 -13.45 -3.74
N GLY A 124 -20.16 -13.83 -2.46
CA GLY A 124 -19.07 -14.49 -1.77
C GLY A 124 -17.80 -13.65 -1.66
N SER A 125 -16.67 -14.23 -2.07
CA SER A 125 -15.34 -13.59 -2.03
C SER A 125 -15.27 -12.33 -2.90
N GLU A 126 -15.94 -12.30 -4.05
CA GLU A 126 -15.90 -11.15 -4.96
C GLU A 126 -16.61 -9.92 -4.38
N ARG A 127 -17.71 -10.11 -3.63
CA ARG A 127 -18.38 -9.03 -2.90
C ARG A 127 -17.50 -8.47 -1.78
N LYS A 128 -16.84 -9.35 -1.02
CA LYS A 128 -15.91 -8.97 0.06
C LYS A 128 -14.72 -8.18 -0.51
N LEU A 129 -14.15 -8.65 -1.62
CA LEU A 129 -13.06 -7.96 -2.31
C LEU A 129 -13.48 -6.57 -2.79
N LYS A 130 -14.68 -6.43 -3.38
CA LYS A 130 -15.19 -5.12 -3.80
C LYS A 130 -15.33 -4.15 -2.62
N ALA A 131 -15.85 -4.61 -1.48
CA ALA A 131 -15.97 -3.79 -0.27
C ALA A 131 -14.59 -3.40 0.28
N ALA A 132 -13.64 -4.35 0.31
CA ALA A 132 -12.29 -4.12 0.77
C ALA A 132 -11.55 -3.09 -0.10
N ILE A 133 -11.60 -3.24 -1.43
CA ILE A 133 -11.02 -2.27 -2.38
C ILE A 133 -11.68 -0.89 -2.22
N SER A 134 -13.01 -0.84 -2.06
CA SER A 134 -13.71 0.42 -1.84
C SER A 134 -13.23 1.14 -0.57
N LYS A 135 -12.96 0.39 0.51
CA LYS A 135 -12.43 0.95 1.76
C LYS A 135 -10.99 1.43 1.59
N VAL A 136 -10.14 0.67 0.90
CA VAL A 136 -8.76 1.09 0.58
C VAL A 136 -8.76 2.38 -0.24
N ASN A 137 -9.58 2.46 -1.29
CA ASN A 137 -9.67 3.66 -2.13
C ASN A 137 -10.17 4.88 -1.35
N PHE A 138 -11.21 4.72 -0.53
CA PHE A 138 -11.74 5.80 0.30
C PHE A 138 -10.68 6.36 1.26
N LEU A 139 -9.89 5.48 1.88
CA LEU A 139 -8.82 5.88 2.79
C LEU A 139 -7.66 6.52 2.04
N ALA A 140 -7.26 5.98 0.88
CA ALA A 140 -6.23 6.57 0.03
C ALA A 140 -6.63 7.99 -0.44
N GLU A 141 -7.86 8.19 -0.90
CA GLU A 141 -8.39 9.50 -1.26
C GLU A 141 -8.40 10.47 -0.08
N SER A 142 -8.75 9.98 1.12
CA SER A 142 -8.76 10.79 2.34
C SER A 142 -7.36 11.27 2.70
N ILE A 143 -6.34 10.41 2.62
CA ILE A 143 -4.93 10.75 2.81
C ILE A 143 -4.51 11.82 1.79
N ILE A 144 -4.75 11.58 0.50
CA ILE A 144 -4.37 12.52 -0.57
C ILE A 144 -5.03 13.88 -0.35
N ARG A 145 -6.30 13.92 0.03
CA ARG A 145 -7.04 15.15 0.30
C ARG A 145 -6.49 15.90 1.51
N GLU A 146 -6.15 15.19 2.59
CA GLU A 146 -5.54 15.81 3.77
C GLU A 146 -4.16 16.40 3.43
N ARG A 147 -3.38 15.67 2.62
CA ARG A 147 -2.06 16.12 2.14
C ARG A 147 -2.11 17.32 1.22
N ARG A 148 -3.18 17.49 0.43
CA ARG A 148 -3.37 18.72 -0.36
C ARG A 148 -3.71 19.94 0.49
N LYS A 149 -4.32 19.75 1.67
CA LYS A 149 -4.74 20.83 2.57
C LYS A 149 -3.62 21.34 3.48
N LYS A 150 -2.78 20.42 3.96
CA LYS A 150 -1.55 20.77 4.68
C LYS A 150 -0.54 21.16 3.61
N GLU A 151 -0.17 22.45 3.51
CA GLU A 151 0.85 22.92 2.55
C GLU A 151 2.06 21.97 2.53
N PHE A 152 2.66 21.77 1.35
CA PHE A 152 3.78 20.85 1.06
C PHE A 152 5.11 21.24 1.75
N ASN A 153 5.05 21.70 3.00
CA ASN A 153 6.19 22.24 3.71
C ASN A 153 7.18 21.17 4.16
N ASN A 154 6.82 19.89 4.07
CA ASN A 154 7.73 18.79 4.39
C ASN A 154 7.69 17.72 3.30
N LYS A 155 8.64 17.78 2.34
CA LYS A 155 8.80 16.85 1.21
C LYS A 155 9.49 15.54 1.60
N SER A 156 9.34 15.08 2.84
CA SER A 156 10.08 13.93 3.34
C SER A 156 9.47 12.59 2.88
N ASP A 157 8.15 12.44 2.90
CA ASP A 157 7.48 11.22 2.45
C ASP A 157 7.29 11.15 0.92
N LEU A 158 7.16 9.91 0.42
CA LEU A 158 7.11 9.65 -1.02
C LEU A 158 5.91 10.30 -1.70
N LEU A 159 4.73 10.28 -1.09
CA LEU A 159 3.53 10.88 -1.67
C LEU A 159 3.74 12.38 -1.91
N SER A 160 4.28 13.10 -0.93
CA SER A 160 4.62 14.53 -1.10
C SER A 160 5.66 14.77 -2.21
N ARG A 161 6.64 13.87 -2.38
CA ARG A 161 7.65 13.97 -3.46
C ARG A 161 7.02 13.73 -4.84
N PHE A 162 6.16 12.73 -4.99
CA PHE A 162 5.43 12.46 -6.23
C PHE A 162 4.41 13.56 -6.57
N MET A 163 3.72 14.12 -5.58
CA MET A 163 2.80 15.24 -5.82
C MET A 163 3.54 16.51 -6.23
N GLY A 164 4.74 16.74 -5.68
CA GLY A 164 5.62 17.85 -6.07
C GLY A 164 6.10 17.73 -7.53
N SER A 165 6.53 16.54 -7.97
CA SER A 165 7.00 16.34 -9.35
C SER A 165 5.89 16.51 -10.39
N VAL A 166 4.66 16.09 -10.08
CA VAL A 166 3.51 16.23 -11.00
C VAL A 166 3.03 17.68 -11.10
N SER A 167 3.29 18.52 -10.08
CA SER A 167 2.90 19.93 -10.09
C SER A 167 3.87 20.82 -10.88
N ASP A 168 5.14 20.42 -11.00
CA ASP A 168 6.14 21.09 -11.85
C ASP A 168 5.99 20.75 -13.35
N ASP A 169 5.30 19.64 -13.67
CA ASP A 169 5.09 19.17 -15.05
C ASP A 169 3.75 19.62 -15.67
N SER A 170 3.07 20.62 -15.08
CA SER A 170 2.01 21.34 -15.82
C SER A 170 2.63 22.43 -16.71
N ILE A 171 3.27 21.99 -17.80
CA ILE A 171 3.46 22.74 -19.05
C ILE A 171 2.95 21.86 -20.20
#